data_AF-A0AAU3WHR8-F1
#
_entry.id   AF-A0AAU3WHR8-F1
#
_cell.length_a   1.000
_cell.length_b   1.000
_cell.length_c   1.000
_cell.angle_alpha   90.00
_cell.angle_beta   90.00
_cell.angle_gamma   90.00
#
_symmetry.space_group_name_H-M   'P 1'
#
loop_
_entity.id
_entity.type
_entity.pdbx_description
1 polymer ?
#
loop_
_entity_poly.entity_id
_entity_poly.type
_entity_poly.pdbx_seq_one_letter_code
_entity_poly.pdbx_strand_id
1 'polypeptide(L)'
;MPEPVELARATWPTVPEDALVLVPVGSTEQHGPHLWAGRVVLLNGHGGNVTTLDAACAQLRYEGHDVAWLGCPPPGGDAHAGRTETSVMLHLAPSDVRLSEAAPGDTRPLPELLPHLMAHGVRGVSPNGVLGDPTGATAEEGRALVEAMVSHAVRLVTAGHADPRGRLVTAVPQGAA
;
A
#
# COMPACT_ATOMS: atom_id res chain seq x y z
N MET A 1 -25.98 -37.30 -0.43
CA MET A 1 -25.25 -36.19 0.21
C MET A 1 -25.40 -35.00 -0.74
N PRO A 2 -25.90 -33.83 -0.29
CA PRO A 2 -25.87 -32.64 -1.13
C PRO A 2 -24.42 -32.29 -1.50
N GLU A 3 -24.20 -31.76 -2.71
CA GLU A 3 -22.88 -31.28 -3.11
C GLU A 3 -22.51 -30.01 -2.33
N PRO A 4 -21.27 -29.87 -1.86
CA PRO A 4 -20.81 -28.66 -1.20
C PRO A 4 -20.84 -27.47 -2.18
N VAL A 5 -21.38 -26.34 -1.72
CA VAL A 5 -21.47 -25.08 -2.47
C VAL A 5 -20.27 -24.19 -2.12
N GLU A 6 -19.56 -23.67 -3.13
CA GLU A 6 -18.58 -22.61 -2.89
C GLU A 6 -19.29 -21.29 -2.56
N LEU A 7 -19.19 -20.87 -1.31
CA LEU A 7 -19.87 -19.66 -0.81
C LEU A 7 -19.47 -18.40 -1.61
N ALA A 8 -18.22 -18.32 -2.09
CA ALA A 8 -17.72 -17.21 -2.90
C ALA A 8 -18.44 -17.04 -4.25
N ARG A 9 -19.15 -18.07 -4.72
CA ARG A 9 -19.89 -18.07 -5.99
C ARG A 9 -21.42 -18.10 -5.77
N ALA A 10 -21.87 -18.13 -4.53
CA ALA A 10 -23.29 -18.16 -4.20
C ALA A 10 -23.86 -16.74 -4.09
N THR A 11 -25.15 -16.60 -4.37
CA THR A 11 -25.91 -15.39 -4.04
C THR A 11 -26.67 -15.62 -2.74
N TRP A 12 -26.91 -14.56 -1.95
CA TRP A 12 -27.56 -14.70 -0.63
C TRP A 12 -28.91 -15.48 -0.64
N PRO A 13 -29.76 -15.47 -1.68
CA PRO A 13 -30.99 -16.27 -1.70
C PRO A 13 -30.77 -17.77 -1.94
N THR A 14 -29.58 -18.16 -2.43
CA THR A 14 -29.26 -19.55 -2.80
C THR A 14 -28.56 -20.31 -1.66
N VAL A 15 -28.28 -19.65 -0.54
CA VAL A 15 -27.66 -20.26 0.65
C VAL A 15 -28.78 -20.59 1.65
N PRO A 16 -28.98 -21.86 2.03
CA PRO A 16 -29.94 -22.23 3.06
C PRO A 16 -29.65 -21.54 4.40
N GLU A 17 -30.68 -21.17 5.15
CA GLU A 17 -30.52 -20.54 6.47
C GLU A 17 -29.81 -21.45 7.48
N ASP A 18 -29.87 -22.77 7.29
CA ASP A 18 -29.27 -23.81 8.13
C ASP A 18 -27.97 -24.39 7.56
N ALA A 19 -27.33 -23.70 6.61
CA ALA A 19 -26.11 -24.19 5.96
C ALA A 19 -24.94 -24.34 6.95
N LEU A 20 -24.29 -25.51 6.93
CA LEU A 20 -22.98 -25.73 7.56
C LEU A 20 -21.88 -25.15 6.66
N VAL A 21 -21.14 -24.16 7.17
CA VAL A 21 -20.04 -23.51 6.45
C VAL A 21 -18.70 -24.11 6.89
N LEU A 22 -17.94 -24.64 5.92
CA LEU A 22 -16.53 -24.98 6.13
C LEU A 22 -15.67 -23.78 5.71
N VAL A 23 -14.83 -23.28 6.62
CA VAL A 23 -13.83 -22.24 6.31
C VAL A 23 -12.46 -22.91 6.31
N PRO A 24 -11.85 -23.17 5.15
CA PRO A 24 -10.47 -23.64 5.11
C PRO A 24 -9.56 -22.59 5.74
N VAL A 25 -8.83 -23.00 6.78
CA VAL A 25 -7.82 -22.17 7.43
C VAL A 25 -6.48 -22.84 7.18
N GLY A 26 -5.60 -22.14 6.47
CA GLY A 26 -4.22 -22.55 6.20
C GLY A 26 -3.22 -21.61 6.86
N SER A 27 -1.96 -21.74 6.47
CA SER A 27 -0.87 -20.84 6.83
C SER A 27 -0.16 -20.33 5.58
N THR A 28 0.61 -19.25 5.71
CA THR A 28 1.59 -18.85 4.69
C THR A 28 2.97 -19.12 5.27
N GLU A 29 3.40 -20.38 5.29
CA GLU A 29 4.61 -20.86 5.99
C GLU A 29 5.66 -21.45 5.03
N GLN A 30 6.92 -21.47 5.45
CA GLN A 30 8.01 -21.96 4.63
C GLN A 30 7.93 -23.48 4.48
N HIS A 31 7.82 -23.97 3.24
CA HIS A 31 7.84 -25.40 2.91
C HIS A 31 9.11 -25.83 2.16
N GLY A 32 10.19 -25.06 2.29
CA GLY A 32 11.50 -25.40 1.74
C GLY A 32 11.73 -24.88 0.32
N PRO A 33 12.90 -25.19 -0.28
CA PRO A 33 13.43 -24.47 -1.44
C PRO A 33 12.76 -24.81 -2.77
N HIS A 34 11.75 -25.70 -2.78
CA HIS A 34 11.03 -26.11 -3.98
C HIS A 34 9.76 -25.26 -4.25
N LEU A 35 9.53 -24.23 -3.44
CA LEU A 35 8.44 -23.27 -3.64
C LEU A 35 8.72 -22.29 -4.79
N TRP A 36 7.64 -21.67 -5.28
CA TRP A 36 7.60 -20.92 -6.54
C TRP A 36 8.38 -19.59 -6.54
N ALA A 37 8.79 -19.06 -5.38
CA ALA A 37 9.55 -17.82 -5.29
C ALA A 37 10.66 -17.92 -4.23
N GLY A 38 11.88 -17.52 -4.61
CA GLY A 38 13.00 -17.40 -3.69
C GLY A 38 12.94 -16.18 -2.78
N ARG A 39 12.38 -15.06 -3.27
CA ARG A 39 12.17 -13.81 -2.53
C ARG A 39 10.90 -13.11 -3.01
N VAL A 40 10.12 -12.55 -2.09
CA VAL A 40 8.92 -11.76 -2.39
C VAL A 40 9.07 -10.35 -1.81
N VAL A 41 8.79 -9.33 -2.63
CA VAL A 41 8.85 -7.93 -2.21
C VAL A 41 7.50 -7.26 -2.47
N LEU A 42 6.88 -6.75 -1.42
CA LEU A 42 5.60 -6.03 -1.47
C LEU A 42 5.84 -4.53 -1.69
N LEU A 43 5.41 -4.01 -2.84
CA LEU A 43 5.47 -2.58 -3.16
C LEU A 43 4.21 -1.89 -2.63
N ASN A 44 4.36 -0.96 -1.69
CA ASN A 44 3.25 -0.27 -1.05
C ASN A 44 3.15 1.20 -1.47
N GLY A 45 2.00 1.58 -2.03
CA GLY A 45 1.66 2.97 -2.36
C GLY A 45 0.76 3.67 -1.34
N HIS A 46 0.28 2.97 -0.30
CA HIS A 46 -0.72 3.50 0.61
C HIS A 46 -0.26 3.48 2.08
N GLY A 47 -0.26 4.65 2.73
CA GLY A 47 0.18 4.79 4.12
C GLY A 47 -0.62 3.94 5.12
N GLY A 48 -1.92 3.72 4.88
CA GLY A 48 -2.78 2.91 5.76
C GLY A 48 -2.39 1.43 5.84
N ASN A 49 -1.60 0.93 4.87
CA ASN A 49 -1.15 -0.47 4.86
C ASN A 49 0.11 -0.72 5.71
N VAL A 50 0.77 0.32 6.21
CA VAL A 50 2.11 0.18 6.84
C VAL A 50 2.08 -0.77 8.03
N THR A 51 1.11 -0.62 8.94
CA THR A 51 1.01 -1.48 10.13
C THR A 51 0.68 -2.93 9.77
N THR A 52 -0.17 -3.15 8.77
CA THR A 52 -0.50 -4.47 8.26
C THR A 52 0.69 -5.14 7.59
N LEU A 53 1.46 -4.39 6.79
CA LEU A 53 2.67 -4.89 6.13
C LEU A 53 3.76 -5.21 7.14
N ASP A 54 3.98 -4.36 8.15
CA ASP A 54 4.91 -4.64 9.23
C ASP A 54 4.55 -5.96 9.95
N ALA A 55 3.28 -6.16 10.31
CA ALA A 55 2.82 -7.37 10.98
C ALA A 55 2.92 -8.62 10.07
N ALA A 56 2.45 -8.53 8.83
CA ALA A 56 2.47 -9.63 7.89
C ALA A 56 3.91 -10.05 7.53
N CYS A 57 4.79 -9.08 7.23
CA CYS A 57 6.18 -9.38 6.93
C CYS A 57 6.93 -9.90 8.14
N ALA A 58 6.68 -9.40 9.35
CA ALA A 58 7.28 -9.95 10.56
C ALA A 58 6.90 -11.43 10.77
N GLN A 59 5.62 -11.78 10.59
CA GLN A 59 5.15 -13.16 10.71
C GLN A 59 5.78 -14.08 9.64
N LEU A 60 5.75 -13.66 8.37
CA LEU A 60 6.32 -14.45 7.27
C LEU A 60 7.82 -14.69 7.45
N ARG A 61 8.56 -13.67 7.93
CA ARG A 61 9.99 -13.78 8.21
C ARG A 61 10.26 -14.66 9.42
N TYR A 62 9.42 -14.60 10.45
CA TYR A 62 9.49 -15.52 11.59
C TYR A 62 9.32 -16.98 11.15
N GLU A 63 8.44 -17.22 10.18
CA GLU A 63 8.21 -18.54 9.57
C GLU A 63 9.27 -18.94 8.52
N GLY A 64 10.31 -18.12 8.32
CA GLY A 64 11.46 -18.45 7.48
C GLY A 64 11.33 -18.04 6.01
N HIS A 65 10.36 -17.21 5.64
CA HIS A 65 10.25 -16.67 4.29
C HIS A 65 11.19 -15.47 4.05
N ASP A 66 11.80 -15.42 2.86
CA ASP A 66 12.43 -14.19 2.36
C ASP A 66 11.37 -13.25 1.79
N VAL A 67 10.66 -12.60 2.71
CA VAL A 67 9.70 -11.54 2.41
C VAL A 67 10.22 -10.19 2.90
N ALA A 68 9.94 -9.15 2.11
CA ALA A 68 10.12 -7.76 2.52
C ALA A 68 9.05 -6.86 1.90
N TRP A 69 8.94 -5.62 2.37
CA TRP A 69 8.10 -4.60 1.76
C TRP A 69 8.87 -3.28 1.59
N LEU A 70 8.47 -2.47 0.61
CA LEU A 70 8.97 -1.10 0.48
C LEU A 70 7.83 -0.12 0.25
N GLY A 71 8.01 1.11 0.73
CA GLY A 71 7.15 2.22 0.35
C GLY A 71 7.57 2.78 -1.01
N CYS A 72 6.59 3.26 -1.79
CA CYS A 72 6.81 3.97 -3.04
C CYS A 72 6.21 5.38 -3.00
N PRO A 73 6.58 6.25 -2.03
CA PRO A 73 6.03 7.60 -1.99
C PRO A 73 6.67 8.48 -3.07
N PRO A 74 5.90 9.39 -3.71
CA PRO A 74 6.50 10.45 -4.50
C PRO A 74 7.37 11.35 -3.60
N PRO A 75 8.59 11.73 -4.03
CA PRO A 75 9.42 12.67 -3.27
C PRO A 75 8.70 13.99 -3.01
N GLY A 76 8.74 14.46 -1.77
CA GLY A 76 8.04 15.70 -1.38
C GLY A 76 6.51 15.60 -1.43
N GLY A 77 5.96 14.39 -1.38
CA GLY A 77 4.52 14.17 -1.41
C GLY A 77 3.75 14.83 -0.27
N ASP A 78 2.53 15.24 -0.58
CA ASP A 78 1.51 15.65 0.40
C ASP A 78 0.83 14.43 1.03
N ALA A 79 -0.19 14.68 1.85
CA ALA A 79 -0.82 13.64 2.66
C ALA A 79 -1.75 12.73 1.84
N HIS A 80 -2.56 13.30 0.94
CA HIS A 80 -3.46 12.54 0.07
C HIS A 80 -4.08 13.41 -1.03
N ALA A 81 -4.13 12.89 -2.26
CA ALA A 81 -4.80 13.46 -3.43
C ALA A 81 -4.40 14.90 -3.75
N GLY A 82 -3.25 15.36 -3.28
CA GLY A 82 -2.74 16.68 -3.62
C GLY A 82 -1.92 16.64 -4.90
N ARG A 83 -0.90 17.49 -4.98
CA ARG A 83 -0.16 17.78 -6.20
C ARG A 83 0.55 16.55 -6.74
N THR A 84 1.30 15.84 -5.89
CA THR A 84 2.20 14.78 -6.36
C THR A 84 1.43 13.55 -6.85
N GLU A 85 0.43 13.08 -6.10
CA GLU A 85 -0.42 11.95 -6.52
C GLU A 85 -1.21 12.29 -7.79
N THR A 86 -1.74 13.52 -7.88
CA THR A 86 -2.46 13.98 -9.07
C THR A 86 -1.52 14.10 -10.28
N SER A 87 -0.31 14.62 -10.10
CA SER A 87 0.71 14.71 -11.15
C SER A 87 1.09 13.32 -11.67
N VAL A 88 1.30 12.33 -10.78
CA VAL A 88 1.54 10.94 -11.16
C VAL A 88 0.38 10.38 -12.00
N MET A 89 -0.86 10.60 -11.59
CA MET A 89 -2.04 10.15 -12.35
C MET A 89 -2.18 10.85 -13.70
N LEU A 90 -1.88 12.15 -13.79
CA LEU A 90 -1.85 12.88 -15.06
C LEU A 90 -0.81 12.32 -16.04
N HIS A 91 0.28 11.75 -15.53
CA HIS A 91 1.28 11.07 -16.36
C HIS A 91 0.84 9.67 -16.79
N LEU A 92 0.29 8.87 -15.87
CA LEU A 92 -0.01 7.45 -16.10
C LEU A 92 -1.36 7.21 -16.80
N ALA A 93 -2.38 7.99 -16.42
CA ALA A 93 -3.76 7.82 -16.86
C ALA A 93 -4.47 9.19 -16.93
N PRO A 94 -4.05 10.10 -17.83
CA PRO A 94 -4.58 11.47 -17.89
C PRO A 94 -6.09 11.55 -18.11
N SER A 95 -6.69 10.58 -18.80
CA SER A 95 -8.14 10.51 -19.03
C SER A 95 -8.94 10.32 -17.75
N ASP A 96 -8.30 9.82 -16.69
CA ASP A 96 -8.95 9.44 -15.44
C ASP A 96 -8.89 10.60 -14.42
N VAL A 97 -8.22 11.70 -14.77
CA VAL A 97 -8.06 12.88 -13.92
C VAL A 97 -8.92 14.03 -14.42
N ARG A 98 -9.90 14.44 -13.61
CA ARG A 98 -10.74 15.62 -13.87
C ARG A 98 -10.10 16.87 -13.30
N LEU A 99 -9.03 17.35 -13.95
CA LEU A 99 -8.24 18.47 -13.43
C LEU A 99 -9.05 19.78 -13.28
N SER A 100 -10.11 19.97 -14.06
CA SER A 100 -11.03 21.11 -13.91
C SER A 100 -11.82 21.12 -12.60
N GLU A 101 -11.91 19.99 -11.89
CA GLU A 101 -12.55 19.86 -10.58
C GLU A 101 -11.54 19.95 -9.42
N ALA A 102 -10.25 20.15 -9.72
CA ALA A 102 -9.20 20.23 -8.71
C ALA A 102 -9.41 21.43 -7.78
N ALA A 103 -9.48 21.16 -6.48
CA ALA A 103 -9.59 22.18 -5.45
C ALA A 103 -8.70 21.81 -4.25
N PRO A 104 -8.08 22.79 -3.59
CA PRO A 104 -7.34 22.56 -2.35
C PRO A 104 -8.26 21.94 -1.29
N GLY A 105 -7.73 21.02 -0.51
CA GLY A 105 -8.37 20.49 0.69
C GLY A 105 -7.67 21.00 1.94
N ASP A 106 -7.37 20.09 2.87
CA ASP A 106 -6.59 20.42 4.05
C ASP A 106 -5.08 20.32 3.76
N THR A 107 -4.36 21.44 3.86
CA THR A 107 -2.93 21.53 3.51
C THR A 107 -2.00 21.48 4.72
N ARG A 108 -2.53 21.19 5.93
CA ARG A 108 -1.69 21.02 7.12
C ARG A 108 -0.71 19.85 6.95
N PRO A 109 0.47 19.89 7.59
CA PRO A 109 1.43 18.79 7.54
C PRO A 109 0.82 17.45 8.01
N LEU A 110 1.24 16.35 7.39
CA LEU A 110 0.77 14.99 7.74
C LEU A 110 0.83 14.68 9.26
N PRO A 111 1.87 15.07 10.03
CA PRO A 111 1.89 14.83 11.47
C PRO A 111 0.71 15.46 12.24
N GLU A 112 0.16 16.58 11.76
CA GLU A 112 -1.00 17.25 12.36
C GLU A 112 -2.32 16.60 11.92
N LEU A 113 -2.38 16.12 10.67
CA LEU A 113 -3.55 15.45 10.11
C LEU A 113 -3.72 14.01 10.62
N LEU A 114 -2.62 13.29 10.83
CA LEU A 114 -2.61 11.85 11.09
C LEU A 114 -3.49 11.43 12.28
N PRO A 115 -3.46 12.11 13.46
CA PRO A 115 -4.36 11.76 14.56
C PRO A 115 -5.84 11.86 14.19
N HIS A 116 -6.21 12.89 13.43
CA HIS A 116 -7.58 13.12 12.98
C HIS A 116 -7.99 12.11 11.89
N LEU A 117 -7.07 11.77 10.98
CA LEU A 117 -7.30 10.76 9.95
C LEU A 117 -7.55 9.39 10.57
N MET A 118 -6.76 9.00 11.57
CA MET A 118 -6.93 7.74 12.28
C MET A 118 -8.25 7.69 13.06
N ALA A 119 -8.71 8.82 13.61
CA ALA A 119 -9.93 8.89 14.40
C ALA A 119 -11.21 9.02 13.56
N HIS A 120 -11.16 9.72 12.43
CA HIS A 120 -12.35 10.18 11.71
C HIS A 120 -12.33 9.88 10.20
N GLY A 121 -11.27 9.26 9.70
CA GLY A 121 -11.07 9.01 8.27
C GLY A 121 -10.88 10.29 7.45
N VAL A 122 -10.68 10.13 6.14
CA VAL A 122 -10.39 11.26 5.24
C VAL A 122 -11.52 12.29 5.23
N ARG A 123 -12.79 11.86 5.15
CA ARG A 123 -13.96 12.75 5.14
C ARG A 123 -14.13 13.57 6.42
N GLY A 124 -13.68 13.03 7.56
CA GLY A 124 -13.71 13.75 8.84
C GLY A 124 -12.67 14.86 8.92
N VAL A 125 -11.65 14.82 8.05
CA VAL A 125 -10.55 15.80 8.00
C VAL A 125 -10.75 16.79 6.85
N SER A 126 -11.13 16.29 5.68
CA SER A 126 -11.33 17.10 4.48
C SER A 126 -12.67 16.79 3.81
N PRO A 127 -13.59 17.78 3.73
CA PRO A 127 -14.90 17.60 3.10
C PRO A 127 -14.84 17.17 1.63
N ASN A 128 -13.85 17.64 0.87
CA ASN A 128 -13.66 17.28 -0.53
C ASN A 128 -12.77 16.04 -0.74
N GLY A 129 -12.22 15.47 0.35
CA GLY A 129 -11.37 14.29 0.33
C GLY A 129 -9.89 14.55 0.06
N VAL A 130 -9.51 15.80 -0.24
CA VAL A 130 -8.13 16.18 -0.55
C VAL A 130 -7.39 16.58 0.74
N LEU A 131 -6.18 16.10 0.92
CA LEU A 131 -5.26 16.48 2.00
C LEU A 131 -3.96 17.01 1.38
N GLY A 132 -4.08 18.18 0.75
CA GLY A 132 -3.08 18.80 -0.10
C GLY A 132 -3.70 19.80 -1.07
N ASP A 133 -2.98 20.11 -2.14
CA ASP A 133 -3.44 21.01 -3.20
C ASP A 133 -3.09 20.46 -4.60
N PRO A 134 -4.08 19.92 -5.34
CA PRO A 134 -3.87 19.37 -6.68
C PRO A 134 -3.87 20.43 -7.80
N THR A 135 -4.19 21.70 -7.53
CA THR A 135 -4.46 22.71 -8.57
C THR A 135 -3.27 23.00 -9.48
N GLY A 136 -2.05 22.77 -9.00
CA GLY A 136 -0.80 22.95 -9.76
C GLY A 136 -0.23 21.68 -10.38
N ALA A 137 -0.96 20.56 -10.35
CA ALA A 137 -0.46 19.26 -10.83
C ALA A 137 -0.25 19.23 -12.35
N THR A 138 0.78 18.53 -12.82
CA THR A 138 1.11 18.40 -14.24
C THR A 138 1.61 17.01 -14.59
N ALA A 139 1.36 16.57 -15.84
CA ALA A 139 1.88 15.30 -16.35
C ALA A 139 3.43 15.27 -16.41
N GLU A 140 4.07 16.42 -16.63
CA GLU A 140 5.53 16.53 -16.67
C GLU A 140 6.15 16.32 -15.28
N GLU A 141 5.56 16.92 -14.24
CA GLU A 141 5.93 16.62 -12.86
C GLU A 141 5.69 15.13 -12.54
N GLY A 142 4.56 14.57 -12.98
CA GLY A 142 4.25 13.15 -12.82
C GLY A 142 5.30 12.22 -13.41
N ARG A 143 5.78 12.52 -14.61
CA ARG A 143 6.85 11.78 -15.27
C ARG A 143 8.13 11.76 -14.43
N ALA A 144 8.56 12.93 -13.95
CA ALA A 144 9.74 13.06 -13.09
C ALA A 144 9.57 12.31 -11.75
N LEU A 145 8.39 12.37 -11.15
CA LEU A 145 8.07 11.65 -9.91
C LEU A 145 8.13 10.14 -10.11
N VAL A 146 7.52 9.61 -11.19
CA VAL A 146 7.55 8.17 -11.50
C VAL A 146 8.98 7.68 -11.73
N GLU A 147 9.80 8.43 -12.48
CA GLU A 147 11.20 8.09 -12.69
C GLU A 147 11.99 8.01 -11.36
N ALA A 148 11.78 8.98 -10.47
CA ALA A 148 12.39 8.99 -9.15
C ALA A 148 11.92 7.83 -8.27
N MET A 149 10.62 7.53 -8.27
CA MET A 149 10.00 6.42 -7.54
C MET A 149 10.53 5.07 -8.00
N VAL A 150 10.55 4.82 -9.32
CA VAL A 150 11.11 3.59 -9.91
C VAL A 150 12.58 3.45 -9.57
N SER A 151 13.36 4.52 -9.73
CA SER A 151 14.79 4.52 -9.40
C SER A 151 15.02 4.19 -7.92
N HIS A 152 14.19 4.72 -7.02
CA HIS A 152 14.28 4.42 -5.59
C HIS A 152 13.91 2.96 -5.28
N ALA A 153 12.82 2.47 -5.86
CA ALA A 153 12.38 1.09 -5.69
C ALA A 153 13.43 0.08 -6.17
N VAL A 154 14.01 0.30 -7.36
CA VAL A 154 15.09 -0.54 -7.91
C VAL A 154 16.30 -0.56 -6.98
N ARG A 155 16.71 0.58 -6.42
CA ARG A 155 17.82 0.62 -5.45
C ARG A 155 17.52 -0.20 -4.21
N LEU A 156 16.31 -0.10 -3.65
CA LEU A 156 15.91 -0.87 -2.47
C LEU A 156 15.84 -2.38 -2.75
N VAL A 157 15.28 -2.78 -3.89
CA VAL A 157 15.15 -4.20 -4.26
C VAL A 157 16.52 -4.85 -4.48
N THR A 158 17.43 -4.14 -5.15
CA THR A 158 18.74 -4.69 -5.55
C THR A 158 19.83 -4.57 -4.49
N ALA A 159 19.80 -3.51 -3.68
CA ALA A 159 20.87 -3.21 -2.73
C ALA A 159 20.38 -2.95 -1.29
N GLY A 160 19.06 -2.90 -1.07
CA GLY A 160 18.48 -2.73 0.25
C GLY A 160 18.46 -4.02 1.06
N HIS A 161 18.39 -3.86 2.39
CA HIS A 161 18.18 -4.96 3.32
C HIS A 161 16.90 -4.70 4.12
N ALA A 162 16.29 -5.77 4.63
CA ALA A 162 15.08 -5.69 5.43
C ALA A 162 15.41 -5.37 6.89
N ASP A 163 14.76 -4.36 7.46
CA ASP A 163 14.77 -4.10 8.90
C ASP A 163 14.01 -5.22 9.67
N PRO A 164 13.98 -5.20 11.02
CA PRO A 164 13.26 -6.21 11.80
C PRO A 164 11.77 -6.35 11.49
N ARG A 165 11.14 -5.33 10.89
CA ARG A 165 9.73 -5.33 10.47
C ARG A 165 9.54 -5.78 9.02
N GLY A 166 10.62 -6.15 8.33
CA GLY A 166 10.60 -6.54 6.93
C GLY A 166 10.62 -5.36 5.95
N ARG A 167 10.82 -4.12 6.42
CA ARG A 167 10.87 -2.96 5.52
C ARG A 167 12.25 -2.84 4.87
N LEU A 168 12.30 -2.72 3.54
CA LEU A 168 13.54 -2.46 2.83
C LEU A 168 14.05 -1.04 3.11
N VAL A 169 15.33 -0.96 3.48
CA VAL A 169 16.06 0.28 3.73
C VAL A 169 17.46 0.21 3.12
N THR A 170 18.05 1.36 2.80
CA THR A 170 19.43 1.45 2.26
C THR A 170 20.49 1.68 3.33
N ALA A 171 20.11 2.08 4.54
CA ALA A 171 21.05 2.33 5.63
C ALA A 171 21.26 1.05 6.45
N VAL A 172 22.50 0.57 6.56
CA VAL A 172 22.88 -0.52 7.49
C VAL A 172 22.54 -0.07 8.93
N PRO A 173 21.94 -0.92 9.79
CA PRO A 173 21.74 -0.57 11.19
C PRO A 173 23.09 -0.20 11.80
N GLN A 174 23.24 1.03 12.29
CA GLN A 174 24.42 1.39 13.06
C GLN A 174 24.37 0.64 14.40
N GLY A 175 25.21 -0.38 14.54
CA GLY A 175 25.65 -0.94 15.82
C GLY A 175 24.66 -1.86 16.55
N ALA A 176 24.78 -3.16 16.31
CA ALA A 176 24.79 -4.11 17.43
C ALA A 176 26.26 -4.34 17.78
N ALA A 177 26.77 -3.54 18.73
CA ALA A 177 28.04 -3.78 19.42
C ALA A 177 27.71 -4.28 20.82
#